data_AF-A0A1C5LTX3-F1
#
_entry.id   AF-A0A1C5LTX3-F1
#
_cell.length_a   1.000
_cell.length_b   1.000
_cell.length_c   1.000
_cell.angle_alpha   90.00
_cell.angle_beta   90.00
_cell.angle_gamma   90.00
#
_symmetry.space_group_name_H-M   'P 1'
#
loop_
_entity.id
_entity.type
_entity.pdbx_description
1 polymer ?
#
loop_
_entity_poly.entity_id
_entity_poly.type
_entity_poly.pdbx_seq_one_letter_code
_entity_poly.pdbx_strand_id
1 'polypeptide(L)'
;MKTKIIILSLTITFLLTACQSSSENTTSVSTTAESIIQTIGTCPNEDYYSTADITAIGEGTNDSSEATESEPVDTYQNLKDTLGEYFTDTAFDAFYNQGIADKYFADAFMNNYDITVQKMELVEKGDNSETVKVTFKKGSTEDDNTFAFTYDDKGLVNKIVITE
;
A
#
# COMPACT_ATOMS: atom_id res chain seq x y z
N MET A 1 54.07 -27.61 39.09
CA MET A 1 53.30 -26.40 39.43
C MET A 1 52.77 -25.80 38.14
N LYS A 2 51.46 -25.57 38.08
CA LYS A 2 50.73 -25.01 36.95
C LYS A 2 50.60 -23.50 37.20
N THR A 3 51.01 -22.66 36.27
CA THR A 3 50.45 -21.30 36.17
C THR A 3 50.22 -20.99 34.71
N LYS A 4 48.96 -21.11 34.31
CA LYS A 4 48.43 -20.63 33.03
C LYS A 4 48.20 -19.13 33.19
N ILE A 5 48.72 -18.31 32.29
CA ILE A 5 48.26 -16.93 32.11
C ILE A 5 47.62 -16.89 30.72
N ILE A 6 46.29 -16.88 30.72
CA ILE A 6 45.45 -16.69 29.54
C ILE A 6 45.22 -15.17 29.46
N ILE A 7 45.81 -14.51 28.47
CA ILE A 7 45.49 -13.11 28.16
C ILE A 7 44.34 -13.15 27.15
N LEU A 8 43.13 -12.93 27.67
CA LEU A 8 41.90 -12.76 26.92
C LEU A 8 41.94 -11.38 26.22
N SER A 9 42.28 -11.37 24.94
CA SER A 9 42.20 -10.16 24.11
C SER A 9 40.78 -10.00 23.57
N LEU A 10 40.05 -9.01 24.12
CA LEU A 10 38.69 -8.66 23.73
C LEU A 10 38.74 -7.63 22.58
N THR A 11 38.81 -8.10 21.33
CA THR A 11 38.68 -7.22 20.15
C THR A 11 37.21 -6.88 19.92
N ILE A 12 36.86 -5.63 20.24
CA ILE A 12 35.58 -5.00 19.87
C ILE A 12 35.60 -4.77 18.36
N THR A 13 34.74 -5.49 17.64
CA THR A 13 34.45 -5.21 16.23
C THR A 13 33.36 -4.14 16.19
N PHE A 14 33.74 -2.90 15.88
CA PHE A 14 32.78 -1.89 15.44
C PHE A 14 32.25 -2.35 14.08
N LEU A 15 31.06 -2.97 14.09
CA LEU A 15 30.24 -3.09 12.88
C LEU A 15 29.78 -1.67 12.54
N LEU A 16 30.57 -0.98 11.72
CA LEU A 16 30.05 0.10 10.89
C LEU A 16 29.09 -0.57 9.92
N THR A 17 27.81 -0.65 10.31
CA THR A 17 26.71 -0.72 9.34
C THR A 17 26.79 0.58 8.57
N ALA A 18 27.64 0.60 7.54
CA ALA A 18 27.50 1.55 6.46
C ALA A 18 26.09 1.30 5.93
N CYS A 19 25.18 2.23 6.23
CA CYS A 19 23.94 2.37 5.52
C CYS A 19 24.35 2.44 4.05
N GLN A 20 24.19 1.33 3.36
CA GLN A 20 24.42 1.26 1.93
C GLN A 20 23.30 2.11 1.37
N SER A 21 23.59 3.39 1.14
CA SER A 21 22.81 4.25 0.28
C SER A 21 22.85 3.55 -1.08
N SER A 22 21.90 2.64 -1.29
CA SER A 22 21.57 2.12 -2.60
C SER A 22 21.37 3.35 -3.46
N SER A 23 22.22 3.51 -4.46
CA SER A 23 22.05 4.51 -5.50
C SER A 23 20.66 4.28 -6.10
N GLU A 24 19.69 5.08 -5.67
CA GLU A 24 18.33 4.99 -6.15
C GLU A 24 18.37 5.18 -7.66
N ASN A 25 17.76 4.24 -8.37
CA ASN A 25 17.56 4.35 -9.79
C ASN A 25 16.52 5.46 -9.96
N THR A 26 16.95 6.70 -10.23
CA THR A 26 16.08 7.90 -10.25
C THR A 26 15.08 7.90 -11.42
N THR A 27 15.00 6.80 -12.17
CA THR A 27 14.17 6.61 -13.35
C THR A 27 13.04 5.60 -13.16
N SER A 28 12.98 4.93 -12.00
CA SER A 28 11.91 3.97 -11.68
C SER A 28 10.99 4.50 -10.60
N VAL A 29 9.74 4.03 -10.62
CA VAL A 29 8.78 4.21 -9.53
C VAL A 29 9.38 3.67 -8.23
N SER A 30 9.21 4.36 -7.11
CA SER A 30 9.70 3.86 -5.82
C SER A 30 8.98 2.58 -5.42
N THR A 31 9.68 1.71 -4.69
CA THR A 31 9.06 0.50 -4.11
C THR A 31 7.91 0.85 -3.18
N THR A 32 7.98 1.99 -2.49
CA THR A 32 6.91 2.50 -1.62
C THR A 32 5.64 2.80 -2.40
N ALA A 33 5.74 3.56 -3.50
CA ALA A 33 4.58 3.84 -4.34
C ALA A 33 4.04 2.58 -5.01
N GLU A 34 4.93 1.70 -5.48
CA GLU A 34 4.54 0.41 -6.08
C GLU A 34 3.74 -0.44 -5.08
N SER A 35 4.23 -0.63 -3.86
CA SER A 35 3.52 -1.39 -2.81
C SER A 35 2.14 -0.81 -2.53
N ILE A 36 2.04 0.50 -2.32
CA ILE A 36 0.76 1.15 -2.00
C ILE A 36 -0.23 1.01 -3.17
N ILE A 37 0.20 1.31 -4.40
CA ILE A 37 -0.65 1.25 -5.59
C ILE A 37 -1.07 -0.19 -5.88
N GLN A 38 -0.18 -1.18 -5.75
CA GLN A 38 -0.54 -2.58 -5.97
C GLN A 38 -1.58 -3.07 -4.98
N THR A 39 -1.41 -2.72 -3.69
CA THR A 39 -2.34 -3.13 -2.63
C THR A 39 -3.75 -2.61 -2.86
N ILE A 40 -3.91 -1.32 -3.19
CA ILE A 40 -5.25 -0.75 -3.44
C ILE A 40 -5.75 -0.98 -4.87
N GLY A 41 -4.85 -1.25 -5.81
CA GLY A 41 -5.10 -1.35 -7.24
C GLY A 41 -5.38 -2.75 -7.74
N THR A 42 -5.42 -3.73 -6.85
CA THR A 42 -5.69 -5.13 -7.15
C THR A 42 -6.94 -5.56 -6.38
N CYS A 43 -8.07 -5.61 -7.09
CA CYS A 43 -9.40 -5.86 -6.52
C CYS A 43 -10.15 -6.92 -7.35
N PRO A 44 -11.10 -7.67 -6.77
CA PRO A 44 -11.48 -7.68 -5.35
C PRO A 44 -10.35 -8.20 -4.46
N ASN A 45 -10.32 -7.76 -3.19
CA ASN A 45 -9.36 -8.24 -2.20
C ASN A 45 -10.05 -8.37 -0.84
N GLU A 46 -10.34 -9.61 -0.45
CA GLU A 46 -11.08 -9.93 0.77
C GLU A 46 -10.29 -9.63 2.05
N ASP A 47 -8.96 -9.47 1.98
CA ASP A 47 -8.16 -9.06 3.15
C ASP A 47 -8.42 -7.59 3.51
N TYR A 48 -8.83 -6.76 2.55
CA TYR A 48 -9.03 -5.32 2.78
C TYR A 48 -10.47 -4.87 2.60
N TYR A 49 -11.32 -5.63 1.90
CA TYR A 49 -12.68 -5.21 1.64
C TYR A 49 -13.63 -6.40 1.57
N SER A 50 -14.61 -6.43 2.48
CA SER A 50 -15.69 -7.41 2.51
C SER A 50 -17.03 -6.71 2.53
N THR A 51 -18.03 -7.37 1.94
CA THR A 51 -19.40 -6.89 1.90
C THR A 51 -20.32 -7.64 2.85
N ALA A 52 -19.74 -8.45 3.74
CA ALA A 52 -20.44 -9.15 4.82
C ALA A 52 -21.38 -8.25 5.63
N ASP A 53 -20.95 -7.00 5.88
CA ASP A 53 -21.70 -6.02 6.65
C ASP A 53 -22.62 -5.14 5.79
N ILE A 54 -22.56 -5.26 4.46
CA ILE A 54 -23.42 -4.50 3.56
C ILE A 54 -24.80 -5.18 3.55
N THR A 55 -25.62 -4.81 4.53
CA THR A 55 -27.04 -5.14 4.51
C THR A 55 -27.72 -4.35 3.38
N ALA A 56 -28.16 -5.06 2.34
CA ALA A 56 -28.95 -4.48 1.27
C ALA A 56 -30.32 -4.04 1.84
N ILE A 57 -30.45 -2.77 2.26
CA ILE A 57 -31.75 -2.22 2.65
C ILE A 57 -32.53 -1.88 1.38
N GLY A 58 -33.25 -2.86 0.85
CA GLY A 58 -34.27 -2.70 -0.19
C GLY A 58 -35.59 -3.33 0.25
N GLU A 59 -36.68 -2.56 0.29
CA GLU A 59 -38.02 -3.13 0.50
C GLU A 59 -38.36 -4.08 -0.66
N GLY A 60 -38.37 -5.40 -0.42
CA GLY A 60 -39.03 -6.37 -1.30
C GLY A 60 -38.23 -7.58 -1.77
N THR A 61 -37.00 -7.83 -1.31
CA THR A 61 -36.26 -9.05 -1.68
C THR A 61 -36.49 -10.16 -0.66
N ASN A 62 -37.08 -11.27 -1.12
CA ASN A 62 -37.18 -12.52 -0.38
C ASN A 62 -35.76 -13.07 -0.19
N ASP A 63 -35.26 -13.06 1.05
CA ASP A 63 -33.95 -13.59 1.43
C ASP A 63 -33.82 -15.05 0.99
N SER A 64 -33.20 -15.25 -0.16
CA SER A 64 -32.84 -16.57 -0.68
C SER A 64 -31.56 -16.43 -1.48
N SER A 65 -30.50 -16.01 -0.81
CA SER A 65 -29.15 -16.41 -1.17
C SER A 65 -28.51 -16.89 0.10
N GLU A 66 -27.98 -18.12 0.09
CA GLU A 66 -27.03 -18.59 1.08
C GLU A 66 -25.86 -17.60 1.07
N ALA A 67 -25.95 -16.55 1.88
CA ALA A 67 -24.83 -15.69 2.18
C ALA A 67 -23.86 -16.60 2.93
N THR A 68 -22.77 -16.99 2.25
CA THR A 68 -21.58 -17.42 2.96
C THR A 68 -21.27 -16.30 3.95
N GLU A 69 -21.43 -16.57 5.25
CA GLU A 69 -21.02 -15.66 6.32
C GLU A 69 -19.51 -15.45 6.17
N SER A 70 -19.10 -14.46 5.38
CA SER A 70 -17.77 -13.91 5.46
C SER A 70 -17.72 -13.06 6.72
N GLU A 71 -16.65 -13.21 7.50
CA GLU A 71 -16.45 -12.35 8.67
C GLU A 71 -16.26 -10.90 8.20
N PRO A 72 -16.72 -9.91 8.99
CA PRO A 72 -16.47 -8.51 8.71
C PRO A 72 -14.96 -8.24 8.70
N VAL A 73 -14.51 -7.43 7.75
CA VAL A 73 -13.10 -7.08 7.57
C VAL A 73 -12.86 -5.70 8.17
N ASP A 74 -11.90 -5.59 9.07
CA ASP A 74 -11.40 -4.30 9.52
C ASP A 74 -10.43 -3.72 8.49
N THR A 75 -10.99 -3.08 7.45
CA THR A 75 -10.22 -2.48 6.35
C THR A 75 -9.15 -1.52 6.86
N TYR A 76 -9.49 -0.70 7.86
CA TYR A 76 -8.54 0.27 8.41
C TYR A 76 -7.34 -0.45 9.02
N GLN A 77 -7.59 -1.40 9.92
CA GLN A 77 -6.52 -2.11 10.61
C GLN A 77 -5.68 -2.95 9.65
N ASN A 78 -6.30 -3.66 8.71
CA ASN A 78 -5.58 -4.51 7.76
C ASN A 78 -4.71 -3.67 6.80
N LEU A 79 -5.22 -2.53 6.32
CA LEU A 79 -4.39 -1.59 5.56
C LEU A 79 -3.30 -0.95 6.43
N LYS A 80 -3.58 -0.64 7.70
CA LYS A 80 -2.58 -0.04 8.61
C LYS A 80 -1.44 -1.01 8.87
N ASP A 81 -1.74 -2.28 9.08
CA ASP A 81 -0.75 -3.33 9.30
C ASP A 81 0.09 -3.58 8.04
N THR A 82 -0.52 -3.49 6.85
CA THR A 82 0.16 -3.75 5.57
C THR A 82 0.97 -2.55 5.07
N LEU A 83 0.38 -1.36 5.12
CA LEU A 83 0.93 -0.17 4.47
C LEU A 83 1.46 0.86 5.47
N GLY A 84 1.12 0.75 6.76
CA GLY A 84 1.44 1.78 7.75
C GLY A 84 2.93 2.08 7.89
N GLU A 85 3.81 1.10 7.61
CA GLU A 85 5.26 1.29 7.61
C GLU A 85 5.76 2.29 6.55
N TYR A 86 4.97 2.52 5.49
CA TYR A 86 5.32 3.44 4.42
C TYR A 86 4.96 4.89 4.71
N PHE A 87 4.21 5.17 5.77
CA PHE A 87 3.68 6.50 6.07
C PHE A 87 4.34 7.10 7.29
N THR A 88 4.33 8.44 7.36
CA THR A 88 4.57 9.14 8.63
C THR A 88 3.37 8.96 9.58
N ASP A 89 3.59 9.19 10.88
CA ASP A 89 2.67 8.85 11.98
C ASP A 89 1.20 9.20 11.75
N THR A 90 0.90 10.30 11.05
CA THR A 90 -0.48 10.77 10.78
C THR A 90 -0.90 10.68 9.31
N ALA A 91 0.05 10.39 8.41
CA ALA A 91 -0.22 10.43 6.98
C ALA A 91 -1.04 9.23 6.49
N PHE A 92 -0.90 8.06 7.13
CA PHE A 92 -1.74 6.91 6.81
C PHE A 92 -3.21 7.22 7.11
N ASP A 93 -3.49 7.80 8.27
CA ASP A 93 -4.87 8.09 8.68
C ASP A 93 -5.49 9.11 7.72
N ALA A 94 -4.71 10.09 7.26
CA ALA A 94 -5.13 11.02 6.21
C ALA A 94 -5.35 10.33 4.85
N PHE A 95 -4.50 9.38 4.46
CA PHE A 95 -4.67 8.57 3.26
C PHE A 95 -5.96 7.75 3.30
N TYR A 96 -6.23 7.07 4.42
CA TYR A 96 -7.43 6.29 4.64
C TYR A 96 -8.68 7.17 4.58
N ASN A 97 -8.70 8.27 5.35
CA ASN A 97 -9.85 9.18 5.41
C ASN A 97 -10.15 9.92 4.10
N GLN A 98 -9.19 9.99 3.16
CA GLN A 98 -9.44 10.52 1.82
C GLN A 98 -10.21 9.55 0.91
N GLY A 99 -10.43 8.30 1.33
CA GLY A 99 -11.16 7.31 0.53
C GLY A 99 -10.41 6.88 -0.73
N ILE A 100 -9.07 7.01 -0.75
CA ILE A 100 -8.26 6.65 -1.92
C ILE A 100 -8.36 5.15 -2.20
N ALA A 101 -8.30 4.30 -1.17
CA ALA A 101 -8.47 2.86 -1.30
C ALA A 101 -9.92 2.50 -1.65
N ASP A 102 -10.89 3.13 -0.96
CA ASP A 102 -12.33 2.90 -1.17
C ASP A 102 -12.76 3.17 -2.61
N LYS A 103 -12.14 4.15 -3.29
CA LYS A 103 -12.37 4.42 -4.72
C LYS A 103 -12.18 3.18 -5.58
N TYR A 104 -11.23 2.30 -5.26
CA TYR A 104 -10.96 1.09 -6.04
C TYR A 104 -11.77 -0.10 -5.53
N PHE A 105 -11.85 -0.28 -4.21
CA PHE A 105 -12.60 -1.38 -3.62
C PHE A 105 -14.10 -1.31 -3.95
N ALA A 106 -14.70 -0.13 -3.78
CA ALA A 106 -16.11 0.09 -4.11
C ALA A 106 -16.36 0.02 -5.63
N ASP A 107 -15.42 0.48 -6.46
CA ASP A 107 -15.55 0.42 -7.92
C ASP A 107 -15.58 -1.02 -8.43
N ALA A 108 -14.66 -1.87 -7.96
CA ALA A 108 -14.64 -3.29 -8.27
C ALA A 108 -15.94 -3.99 -7.81
N PHE A 109 -16.38 -3.71 -6.58
CA PHE A 109 -17.57 -4.31 -6.00
C PHE A 109 -18.86 -3.89 -6.73
N MET A 110 -19.11 -2.58 -6.86
CA MET A 110 -20.35 -2.06 -7.44
C MET A 110 -20.54 -2.45 -8.90
N ASN A 111 -19.44 -2.58 -9.64
CA ASN A 111 -19.48 -2.95 -11.06
C ASN A 111 -19.25 -4.44 -11.31
N ASN A 112 -19.01 -5.23 -10.25
CA ASN A 112 -18.77 -6.67 -10.32
C ASN A 112 -17.68 -7.05 -11.34
N TYR A 113 -16.51 -6.40 -11.23
CA TYR A 113 -15.34 -6.72 -12.05
C TYR A 113 -14.05 -6.71 -11.25
N ASP A 114 -13.03 -7.32 -11.83
CA ASP A 114 -11.66 -7.24 -11.32
C ASP A 114 -10.99 -5.93 -11.75
N ILE A 115 -10.18 -5.38 -10.86
CA ILE A 115 -9.23 -4.31 -11.13
C ILE A 115 -7.83 -4.89 -10.97
N THR A 116 -6.97 -4.71 -11.97
CA THR A 116 -5.56 -5.10 -11.90
C THR A 116 -4.66 -3.97 -12.38
N VAL A 117 -3.55 -3.75 -11.71
CA VAL A 117 -2.48 -2.88 -12.20
C VAL A 117 -1.78 -3.53 -13.38
N GLN A 118 -1.82 -2.90 -14.54
CA GLN A 118 -1.14 -3.39 -15.76
C GLN A 118 0.24 -2.78 -15.92
N LYS A 119 0.38 -1.49 -15.59
CA LYS A 119 1.62 -0.73 -15.80
C LYS A 119 1.71 0.42 -14.80
N MET A 120 2.92 0.68 -14.33
CA MET A 120 3.27 1.90 -13.60
C MET A 120 4.40 2.61 -14.32
N GLU A 121 4.28 3.92 -14.48
CA GLU A 121 5.24 4.77 -15.17
C GLU A 121 5.56 5.98 -14.30
N LEU A 122 6.86 6.18 -14.04
CA LEU A 122 7.33 7.41 -13.41
C LEU A 122 7.16 8.57 -14.41
N VAL A 123 6.30 9.53 -14.05
CA VAL A 123 6.04 10.75 -14.84
C VAL A 123 7.02 11.84 -14.43
N GLU A 124 7.21 12.02 -13.13
CA GLU A 124 8.06 13.08 -12.57
C GLU A 124 8.72 12.58 -11.28
N LYS A 125 9.98 12.97 -11.08
CA LYS A 125 10.75 12.73 -9.87
C LYS A 125 11.29 14.06 -9.35
N GLY A 126 10.93 14.40 -8.13
CA GLY A 126 11.51 15.51 -7.37
C GLY A 126 12.34 14.99 -6.20
N ASP A 127 12.99 15.88 -5.47
CA ASP A 127 13.86 15.52 -4.34
C ASP A 127 13.12 14.69 -3.28
N ASN A 128 11.90 15.12 -2.92
CA ASN A 128 11.04 14.45 -1.94
C ASN A 128 9.64 14.17 -2.52
N SER A 129 9.52 13.92 -3.82
CA SER A 129 8.24 13.66 -4.47
C SER A 129 8.37 12.76 -5.70
N GLU A 130 7.31 12.04 -6.02
CA GLU A 130 7.20 11.40 -7.33
C GLU A 130 5.77 11.37 -7.82
N THR A 131 5.62 11.41 -9.15
CA THR A 131 4.33 11.31 -9.83
C THR A 131 4.34 10.04 -10.66
N VAL A 132 3.37 9.16 -10.42
CA VAL A 132 3.27 7.84 -11.04
C VAL A 132 1.97 7.74 -11.83
N LYS A 133 2.07 7.53 -13.14
CA LYS A 133 0.93 7.18 -13.98
C LYS A 133 0.74 5.67 -13.91
N VAL A 134 -0.50 5.24 -13.67
CA VAL A 134 -0.85 3.83 -13.51
C VAL A 134 -1.97 3.48 -14.47
N THR A 135 -1.72 2.48 -15.31
CA THR A 135 -2.74 1.88 -16.17
C THR A 135 -3.38 0.71 -15.44
N PHE A 136 -4.68 0.79 -15.21
CA PHE A 136 -5.49 -0.25 -14.63
C PHE A 136 -6.29 -0.95 -15.74
N LYS A 137 -6.46 -2.26 -15.61
CA LYS A 137 -7.51 -2.99 -16.31
C LYS A 137 -8.69 -3.15 -15.35
N LYS A 138 -9.84 -2.61 -15.73
CA LYS A 138 -11.12 -2.67 -15.01
C LYS A 138 -12.12 -3.46 -15.84
N GLY A 139 -12.31 -4.74 -15.49
CA GLY A 139 -13.05 -5.68 -16.33
C GLY A 139 -12.48 -5.79 -17.75
N SER A 140 -13.23 -5.30 -18.75
CA SER A 140 -12.80 -5.27 -20.15
C SER A 140 -12.24 -3.93 -20.63
N THR A 141 -12.12 -2.94 -19.73
CA THR A 141 -11.66 -1.58 -20.06
C THR A 141 -10.29 -1.29 -19.46
N GLU A 142 -9.55 -0.38 -20.08
CA GLU A 142 -8.32 0.18 -19.53
C GLU A 142 -8.57 1.64 -19.15
N ASP A 143 -8.02 2.04 -18.01
CA ASP A 143 -8.17 3.37 -17.43
C ASP A 143 -6.84 3.80 -16.80
N ASP A 144 -6.51 5.08 -16.90
CA ASP A 144 -5.25 5.63 -16.39
C ASP A 144 -5.54 6.57 -15.22
N ASN A 145 -4.92 6.35 -14.06
CA ASN A 145 -4.90 7.33 -12.98
C ASN A 145 -3.46 7.77 -12.70
N THR A 146 -3.30 9.03 -12.31
CA THR A 146 -2.00 9.57 -11.89
C THR A 146 -1.99 9.78 -10.38
N PHE A 147 -0.98 9.25 -9.71
CA PHE A 147 -0.77 9.39 -8.27
C PHE A 147 0.43 10.29 -8.03
N ALA A 148 0.26 11.35 -7.24
CA ALA A 148 1.36 12.18 -6.79
C ALA A 148 1.65 11.92 -5.31
N PHE A 149 2.88 11.54 -5.03
CA PHE A 149 3.41 11.24 -3.70
C PHE A 149 4.35 12.37 -3.24
N THR A 150 4.26 12.71 -1.96
CA THR A 150 5.27 13.52 -1.28
C THR A 150 5.80 12.77 -0.08
N TYR A 151 7.10 12.84 0.15
CA TYR A 151 7.81 12.12 1.19
C TYR A 151 8.42 13.08 2.23
N ASP A 152 8.74 12.56 3.41
CA ASP A 152 9.66 13.23 4.33
C ASP A 152 11.12 12.90 3.99
N ASP A 153 12.07 13.48 4.74
CA ASP A 153 13.51 13.27 4.52
C ASP A 153 13.97 11.83 4.82
N LYS A 154 13.10 10.96 5.35
CA LYS A 154 13.35 9.53 5.59
C LYS A 154 12.73 8.65 4.50
N GLY A 155 12.07 9.23 3.50
CA GLY A 155 11.38 8.50 2.44
C GLY A 155 10.00 7.97 2.84
N LEU A 156 9.45 8.40 3.98
CA LEU A 156 8.09 8.04 4.40
C LEU A 156 7.08 8.96 3.73
N VAL A 157 5.94 8.40 3.31
CA VAL A 157 4.86 9.14 2.66
C VAL A 157 4.23 10.12 3.64
N ASN A 158 4.22 11.39 3.24
CA ASN A 158 3.46 12.46 3.89
C ASN A 158 2.08 12.67 3.26
N LYS A 159 1.97 12.45 1.95
CA LYS A 159 0.73 12.69 1.20
C LYS A 159 0.69 11.88 -0.08
N ILE A 160 -0.51 11.43 -0.43
CA ILE A 160 -0.86 10.86 -1.73
C ILE A 160 -2.08 11.61 -2.24
N VAL A 161 -2.08 11.98 -3.52
CA VAL A 161 -3.26 12.49 -4.22
C VAL A 161 -3.41 11.80 -5.57
N ILE A 162 -4.65 11.58 -6.00
CA ILE A 162 -4.95 11.19 -7.37
C ILE A 162 -5.23 12.48 -8.16
N THR A 163 -4.54 12.66 -9.27
CA THR A 163 -4.70 13.82 -10.17
C THR A 163 -5.32 13.39 -11.49
N GLU A 164 -6.23 14.21 -12.01
CA GLU A 164 -6.82 14.09 -13.36
C GLU A 164 -5.87 14.59 -14.45
#